data_AF-A0A3D9V0M2-F1
#
_entry.id   AF-A0A3D9V0M2-F1
#
_cell.length_a   1.000
_cell.length_b   1.000
_cell.length_c   1.000
_cell.angle_alpha   90.00
_cell.angle_beta   90.00
_cell.angle_gamma   90.00
#
_symmetry.space_group_name_H-M   'P 1'
#
loop_
_entity.id
_entity.type
_entity.pdbx_description
1 polymer ?
#
loop_
_entity_poly.entity_id
_entity_poly.type
_entity_poly.pdbx_seq_one_letter_code
_entity_poly.pdbx_strand_id
1 'polypeptide(L)'
;MTTIGDLTAALSATRQTARDLGIELPTALVDDLAALDAVTQRSAQARTDANALPELLLDCWIEGRDPAKDKSVTAAAHLATITQPGTIGAVMALLDQRRADTIRQHVPAILAAFAPFVSEADAAISTARDTIPGLKLNRAAMSGIDADHLTIFGKAFEAVQHLDQIVTTWQFLATAARVASVQPYTAPAMILCPDITTAALDALPNVTVAGLAEAGHRFELATVDDYRNRAARLDAERDQIDQRKREARESNRYAAASYGLV
;
A
#
# COMPACT_ATOMS: atom_id res chain seq x y z
N MET A 1 -12.58 1.08 -6.54
CA MET A 1 -12.09 1.43 -7.89
C MET A 1 -10.69 2.00 -7.68
N THR A 2 -9.62 1.30 -8.08
CA THR A 2 -8.24 1.81 -7.92
C THR A 2 -8.06 3.01 -8.84
N THR A 3 -7.55 4.11 -8.32
CA THR A 3 -7.28 5.33 -9.09
C THR A 3 -5.83 5.36 -9.59
N ILE A 4 -5.55 6.18 -10.61
CA ILE A 4 -4.18 6.48 -11.06
C ILE A 4 -3.31 7.01 -9.90
N GLY A 5 -3.94 7.70 -8.94
CA GLY A 5 -3.27 8.18 -7.73
C GLY A 5 -2.69 7.04 -6.89
N ASP A 6 -3.40 5.92 -6.78
CA ASP A 6 -2.98 4.77 -5.96
C ASP A 6 -1.75 4.08 -6.55
N LEU A 7 -1.67 3.96 -7.88
CA LEU A 7 -0.52 3.37 -8.59
C LEU A 7 0.73 4.24 -8.42
N THR A 8 0.58 5.55 -8.64
CA THR A 8 1.69 6.50 -8.47
C THR A 8 2.18 6.53 -7.02
N ALA A 9 1.27 6.52 -6.05
CA ALA A 9 1.61 6.47 -4.63
C ALA A 9 2.37 5.18 -4.28
N ALA A 10 1.93 4.02 -4.77
CA ALA A 10 2.61 2.74 -4.54
C ALA A 10 4.04 2.73 -5.08
N LEU A 11 4.26 3.24 -6.29
CA LEU A 11 5.59 3.30 -6.89
C LEU A 11 6.50 4.30 -6.16
N SER A 12 5.97 5.47 -5.80
CA SER A 12 6.71 6.48 -5.04
C SER A 12 7.13 5.94 -3.67
N ALA A 13 6.19 5.34 -2.94
CA ALA A 13 6.46 4.72 -1.64
C ALA A 13 7.49 3.59 -1.76
N THR A 14 7.32 2.69 -2.74
CA THR A 14 8.27 1.58 -2.99
C THR A 14 9.68 2.09 -3.28
N ARG A 15 9.83 3.08 -4.16
CA ARG A 15 11.14 3.66 -4.48
C ARG A 15 11.78 4.38 -3.30
N GLN A 16 10.96 5.11 -2.53
CA GLN A 16 11.43 5.83 -1.35
C GLN A 16 11.89 4.86 -0.27
N THR A 17 11.07 3.87 0.09
CA THR A 17 11.43 2.83 1.07
C THR A 17 12.66 2.04 0.62
N ALA A 18 12.74 1.65 -0.65
CA ALA A 18 13.91 0.95 -1.16
C ALA A 18 15.18 1.80 -1.07
N ARG A 19 15.11 3.10 -1.38
CA ARG A 19 16.26 4.01 -1.22
C ARG A 19 16.67 4.15 0.24
N ASP A 20 15.72 4.36 1.14
CA ASP A 20 15.98 4.58 2.57
C ASP A 20 16.60 3.34 3.21
N LEU A 21 16.19 2.14 2.77
CA LEU A 21 16.73 0.86 3.24
C LEU A 21 17.96 0.37 2.45
N GLY A 22 18.39 1.09 1.40
CA GLY A 22 19.52 0.67 0.55
C GLY A 22 19.25 -0.60 -0.27
N ILE A 23 17.99 -0.83 -0.65
CA ILE A 23 17.53 -2.00 -1.41
C ILE A 23 17.52 -1.68 -2.90
N GLU A 24 18.09 -2.58 -3.70
CA GLU A 24 17.94 -2.54 -5.14
C GLU A 24 16.58 -3.14 -5.55
N LEU A 25 15.75 -2.33 -6.20
CA LEU A 25 14.50 -2.82 -6.78
C LEU A 25 14.80 -3.73 -7.99
N PRO A 26 13.95 -4.75 -8.26
CA PRO A 26 14.13 -5.61 -9.42
C PRO A 26 14.23 -4.80 -10.71
N THR A 27 15.30 -5.00 -11.50
CA THR A 27 15.52 -4.26 -12.75
C THR A 27 14.34 -4.44 -13.71
N ALA A 28 13.79 -5.66 -13.78
CA ALA A 28 12.60 -5.97 -14.56
C ALA A 28 11.39 -5.10 -14.19
N LEU A 29 11.16 -4.83 -12.90
CA LEU A 29 10.07 -3.93 -12.47
C LEU A 29 10.30 -2.51 -12.98
N VAL A 30 11.55 -2.02 -12.92
CA VAL A 30 11.90 -0.68 -13.39
C VAL A 30 11.69 -0.58 -14.90
N ASP A 31 12.14 -1.57 -15.65
CA ASP A 31 12.03 -1.62 -17.10
C ASP A 31 10.57 -1.72 -17.57
N ASP A 32 9.79 -2.61 -16.95
CA ASP A 32 8.37 -2.79 -17.28
C ASP A 32 7.58 -1.50 -17.04
N LEU A 33 7.85 -0.80 -15.93
CA LEU A 33 7.20 0.48 -15.63
C LEU A 33 7.64 1.60 -16.57
N ALA A 34 8.94 1.66 -16.91
CA ALA A 34 9.46 2.63 -17.87
C ALA A 34 8.82 2.44 -19.26
N ALA A 35 8.58 1.19 -19.69
CA ALA A 35 7.89 0.89 -20.93
C ALA A 35 6.43 1.41 -20.91
N LEU A 36 5.72 1.27 -19.79
CA LEU A 36 4.35 1.77 -19.62
C LEU A 36 4.30 3.30 -19.56
N ASP A 37 5.28 3.95 -18.95
CA ASP A 37 5.39 5.41 -18.91
C ASP A 37 5.68 5.99 -20.30
N ALA A 38 6.50 5.32 -21.11
CA ALA A 38 6.73 5.69 -22.50
C ALA A 38 5.45 5.61 -23.36
N VAL A 39 4.49 4.72 -23.03
CA VAL A 39 3.17 4.70 -23.67
C VAL A 39 2.33 5.92 -23.27
N THR A 40 2.39 6.32 -22.00
CA THR A 40 1.70 7.52 -21.50
C THR A 40 2.24 8.77 -22.18
N GLN A 41 3.56 8.92 -22.27
CA GLN A 41 4.21 10.06 -22.90
C GLN A 41 3.86 10.16 -24.38
N ARG A 42 3.90 9.03 -25.11
CA ARG A 42 3.47 8.99 -26.53
C ARG A 42 2.00 9.38 -26.69
N SER A 43 1.13 8.96 -25.77
CA SER A 43 -0.29 9.32 -25.78
C SER A 43 -0.50 10.82 -25.52
N ALA A 44 0.30 11.43 -24.65
CA ALA A 44 0.26 12.86 -24.40
C ALA A 44 0.73 13.67 -25.63
N GLN A 45 1.81 13.23 -26.27
CA GLN A 45 2.30 13.85 -27.50
C GLN A 45 1.24 13.81 -28.62
N ALA A 46 0.59 12.65 -28.81
CA ALA A 46 -0.47 12.49 -29.80
C ALA A 46 -1.65 13.47 -29.60
N ARG A 47 -1.97 13.83 -28.35
CA ARG A 47 -3.00 14.85 -28.06
C ARG A 47 -2.53 16.25 -28.45
N THR A 48 -1.27 16.59 -28.16
CA THR A 48 -0.69 17.87 -28.56
C THR A 48 -0.71 18.02 -30.08
N ASP A 49 -0.31 16.96 -30.79
CA ASP A 49 -0.30 16.93 -32.26
C ASP A 49 -1.73 17.03 -32.84
N ALA A 50 -2.72 16.41 -32.19
CA ALA A 50 -4.13 16.54 -32.55
C ALA A 50 -4.67 17.97 -32.38
N ASN A 51 -4.20 18.71 -31.36
CA ASN A 51 -4.63 20.09 -31.10
C ASN A 51 -4.12 21.08 -32.15
N ALA A 52 -3.13 20.71 -32.98
CA ALA A 52 -2.64 21.54 -34.08
C ALA A 52 -3.60 21.56 -35.30
N LEU A 53 -4.62 20.70 -35.33
CA LEU A 53 -5.55 20.57 -36.46
C LEU A 53 -6.22 21.89 -36.89
N PRO A 54 -6.74 22.76 -36.00
CA PRO A 54 -7.38 24.01 -36.40
C PRO A 54 -6.43 24.98 -37.10
N GLU A 55 -5.18 25.06 -36.66
CA GLU A 55 -4.14 25.90 -37.28
C GLU A 55 -3.78 25.37 -38.66
N LEU A 56 -3.56 24.05 -38.79
CA LEU A 56 -3.27 23.41 -40.08
C LEU A 56 -4.40 23.58 -41.11
N LEU A 57 -5.66 23.54 -40.66
CA LEU A 57 -6.83 23.79 -41.51
C LEU A 57 -6.90 25.26 -41.96
N LEU A 58 -6.64 26.20 -41.05
CA LEU A 58 -6.60 27.62 -41.35
C LEU A 58 -5.51 27.94 -42.37
N ASP A 59 -4.31 27.40 -42.20
CA ASP A 59 -3.18 27.58 -43.13
C ASP A 59 -3.52 27.04 -44.53
N CYS A 60 -4.13 25.84 -44.61
CA CYS A 60 -4.57 25.30 -45.90
C CYS A 60 -5.60 26.21 -46.59
N TRP A 61 -6.55 26.79 -45.84
CA TRP A 61 -7.54 27.71 -46.40
C TRP A 61 -6.94 29.04 -46.84
N ILE A 62 -6.01 29.61 -46.07
CA ILE A 62 -5.30 30.84 -46.43
C ILE A 62 -4.48 30.64 -47.71
N GLU A 63 -3.83 29.48 -47.85
CA GLU A 63 -2.98 29.15 -49.00
C GLU A 63 -3.75 28.55 -50.19
N GLY A 64 -5.06 28.36 -50.08
CA GLY A 64 -5.89 27.77 -51.13
C GLY A 64 -5.59 26.29 -51.42
N ARG A 65 -4.98 25.57 -50.47
CA ARG A 65 -4.71 24.13 -50.55
C ARG A 65 -5.94 23.33 -50.17
N ASP A 66 -6.14 22.18 -50.81
CA ASP A 66 -7.20 21.22 -50.46
C ASP A 66 -6.83 20.47 -49.17
N PRO A 67 -7.52 20.69 -48.03
CA PRO A 67 -7.15 20.07 -46.76
C PRO A 67 -7.28 18.54 -46.77
N ALA A 68 -8.13 17.98 -47.63
CA ALA A 68 -8.28 16.52 -47.75
C ALA A 68 -7.08 15.84 -48.42
N LYS A 69 -6.25 16.61 -49.14
CA LYS A 69 -5.02 16.14 -49.78
C LYS A 69 -3.76 16.48 -48.98
N ASP A 70 -3.89 17.29 -47.93
CA ASP A 70 -2.78 17.65 -47.06
C ASP A 70 -2.48 16.52 -46.06
N LYS A 71 -1.24 16.02 -46.08
CA LYS A 71 -0.80 14.91 -45.22
C LYS A 71 -0.76 15.28 -43.73
N SER A 72 -0.45 16.53 -43.42
CA SER A 72 -0.37 17.02 -42.04
C SER A 72 -1.77 17.21 -41.46
N VAL A 73 -2.71 17.76 -42.23
CA VAL A 73 -4.13 17.86 -41.84
C VAL A 73 -4.75 16.49 -41.66
N THR A 74 -4.55 15.56 -42.61
CA THR A 74 -5.09 14.20 -42.50
C THR A 74 -4.50 13.42 -41.32
N ALA A 75 -3.20 13.56 -41.05
CA ALA A 75 -2.58 12.97 -39.86
C ALA A 75 -3.14 13.58 -38.55
N ALA A 76 -3.23 14.91 -38.46
CA ALA A 76 -3.79 15.59 -37.28
C ALA A 76 -5.28 15.27 -37.07
N ALA A 77 -6.06 15.12 -38.15
CA ALA A 77 -7.47 14.73 -38.09
C ALA A 77 -7.66 13.28 -37.60
N HIS A 78 -6.82 12.35 -38.06
CA HIS A 78 -6.81 10.98 -37.52
C HIS A 78 -6.41 10.96 -36.05
N LEU A 79 -5.38 11.72 -35.67
CA LEU A 79 -4.99 11.86 -34.27
C LEU A 79 -6.14 12.44 -33.45
N ALA A 80 -6.78 13.53 -33.88
CA ALA A 80 -7.95 14.12 -33.21
C ALA A 80 -9.10 13.12 -33.00
N THR A 81 -9.32 12.24 -33.98
CA THR A 81 -10.34 11.17 -33.91
C THR A 81 -9.96 10.08 -32.89
N ILE A 82 -8.71 9.61 -32.93
CA ILE A 82 -8.20 8.59 -31.99
C ILE A 82 -8.05 9.18 -30.59
N THR A 83 -7.80 10.48 -30.48
CA THR A 83 -7.67 11.20 -29.22
C THR A 83 -9.01 11.66 -28.64
N GLN A 84 -10.14 11.22 -29.21
CA GLN A 84 -11.43 11.50 -28.60
C GLN A 84 -11.52 10.90 -27.18
N PRO A 85 -12.23 11.56 -26.25
CA PRO A 85 -12.28 11.14 -24.84
C PRO A 85 -12.65 9.67 -24.63
N GLY A 86 -13.54 9.11 -25.46
CA GLY A 86 -13.95 7.70 -25.37
C GLY A 86 -12.82 6.72 -25.66
N THR A 87 -12.08 6.93 -26.75
CA THR A 87 -10.99 6.04 -27.19
C THR A 87 -9.80 6.13 -26.25
N ILE A 88 -9.37 7.34 -25.87
CA ILE A 88 -8.25 7.45 -24.91
C ILE A 88 -8.66 6.97 -23.53
N GLY A 89 -9.88 7.24 -23.08
CA GLY A 89 -10.38 6.73 -21.80
C GLY A 89 -10.20 5.22 -21.69
N ALA A 90 -10.57 4.47 -22.74
CA ALA A 90 -10.39 3.02 -22.79
C ALA A 90 -8.90 2.60 -22.79
N VAL A 91 -8.03 3.29 -23.53
CA VAL A 91 -6.59 3.00 -23.56
C VAL A 91 -5.94 3.29 -22.21
N MET A 92 -6.30 4.39 -21.54
CA MET A 92 -5.79 4.71 -20.21
C MET A 92 -6.26 3.70 -19.17
N ALA A 93 -7.53 3.26 -19.23
CA ALA A 93 -8.02 2.20 -18.35
C ALA A 93 -7.26 0.87 -18.56
N LEU A 94 -6.97 0.50 -19.81
CA LEU A 94 -6.16 -0.67 -20.12
C LEU A 94 -4.71 -0.50 -19.62
N LEU A 95 -4.15 0.70 -19.76
CA LEU A 95 -2.81 1.00 -19.26
C LEU A 95 -2.73 0.90 -17.73
N ASP A 96 -3.72 1.40 -17.02
CA ASP A 96 -3.81 1.28 -15.56
C ASP A 96 -3.96 -0.18 -15.12
N GLN A 97 -4.74 -0.97 -15.86
CA GLN A 97 -4.82 -2.41 -15.64
C GLN A 97 -3.45 -3.08 -15.84
N ARG A 98 -2.74 -2.74 -16.93
CA ARG A 98 -1.39 -3.28 -17.18
C ARG A 98 -0.39 -2.88 -16.10
N ARG A 99 -0.42 -1.64 -15.62
CA ARG A 99 0.40 -1.19 -14.49
C ARG A 99 0.09 -1.98 -13.22
N ALA A 100 -1.18 -2.17 -12.89
CA ALA A 100 -1.59 -2.97 -11.73
C ALA A 100 -1.13 -4.43 -11.85
N ASP A 101 -1.22 -5.02 -13.04
CA ASP A 101 -0.78 -6.39 -13.31
C ASP A 101 0.75 -6.53 -13.22
N THR A 102 1.51 -5.57 -13.76
CA THR A 102 2.97 -5.52 -13.63
C THR A 102 3.37 -5.42 -12.16
N ILE A 103 2.79 -4.50 -11.38
CA ILE A 103 3.09 -4.40 -9.95
C ILE A 103 2.76 -5.71 -9.26
N ARG A 104 1.59 -6.31 -9.54
CA ARG A 104 1.18 -7.60 -8.97
C ARG A 104 2.22 -8.70 -9.17
N GLN A 105 2.81 -8.80 -10.36
CA GLN A 105 3.84 -9.80 -10.67
C GLN A 105 5.10 -9.62 -9.82
N HIS A 106 5.45 -8.37 -9.48
CA HIS A 106 6.67 -8.05 -8.74
C HIS A 106 6.47 -7.92 -7.22
N VAL A 107 5.23 -7.84 -6.71
CA VAL A 107 4.96 -7.75 -5.26
C VAL A 107 5.72 -8.83 -4.46
N PRO A 108 5.69 -10.12 -4.81
CA PRO A 108 6.40 -11.14 -4.02
C PRO A 108 7.90 -10.90 -3.91
N ALA A 109 8.54 -10.46 -5.01
CA ALA A 109 9.97 -10.16 -5.02
C ALA A 109 10.31 -8.93 -4.17
N ILE A 110 9.48 -7.88 -4.24
CA ILE A 110 9.64 -6.68 -3.40
C ILE A 110 9.50 -7.04 -1.91
N LEU A 111 8.48 -7.81 -1.56
CA LEU A 111 8.26 -8.23 -0.17
C LEU A 111 9.39 -9.13 0.34
N ALA A 112 9.88 -10.04 -0.50
CA ALA A 112 11.04 -10.87 -0.16
C ALA A 112 12.29 -10.02 0.10
N ALA A 113 12.49 -8.92 -0.64
CA ALA A 113 13.59 -7.99 -0.41
C ALA A 113 13.43 -7.17 0.89
N PHE A 114 12.21 -6.88 1.33
CA PHE A 114 11.94 -6.19 2.60
C PHE A 114 12.04 -7.10 3.83
N ALA A 115 11.83 -8.40 3.68
CA ALA A 115 11.77 -9.34 4.79
C ALA A 115 13.02 -9.35 5.70
N PRO A 116 14.26 -9.30 5.19
CA PRO A 116 15.46 -9.21 6.04
C PRO A 116 15.46 -7.99 6.95
N PHE A 117 15.03 -6.82 6.45
CA PHE A 117 14.98 -5.58 7.22
C PHE A 117 13.94 -5.64 8.34
N VAL A 118 12.82 -6.33 8.11
CA VAL A 118 11.84 -6.59 9.18
C VAL A 118 12.44 -7.47 10.26
N SER A 119 13.21 -8.50 9.89
CA SER A 119 13.90 -9.37 10.85
C SER A 119 14.97 -8.63 11.65
N GLU A 120 15.73 -7.73 11.02
CA GLU A 120 16.73 -6.89 11.70
C GLU A 120 16.07 -5.89 12.66
N ALA A 121 14.96 -5.28 12.23
CA ALA A 121 14.17 -4.39 13.06
C ALA A 121 13.58 -5.10 14.29
N ASP A 122 13.04 -6.31 14.12
CA ASP A 122 12.56 -7.16 15.22
C ASP A 122 13.66 -7.40 16.27
N ALA A 123 14.86 -7.78 15.81
CA ALA A 123 16.00 -8.05 16.69
C ALA A 123 16.46 -6.79 17.46
N ALA A 124 16.52 -5.63 16.78
CA ALA A 124 16.87 -4.37 17.42
C ALA A 124 15.84 -3.95 18.48
N ILE A 125 14.55 -4.08 18.17
CA ILE A 125 13.45 -3.77 19.09
C ILE A 125 13.46 -4.74 20.28
N SER A 126 13.65 -6.04 20.04
CA SER A 126 13.72 -7.03 21.13
C SER A 126 14.88 -6.75 22.07
N THR A 127 16.07 -6.46 21.53
CA THR A 127 17.24 -6.09 22.33
C THR A 127 16.95 -4.87 23.22
N ALA A 128 16.26 -3.86 22.68
CA ALA A 128 15.88 -2.68 23.46
C ALA A 128 14.88 -3.00 24.56
N ARG A 129 13.89 -3.87 24.32
CA ARG A 129 12.93 -4.30 25.36
C ARG A 129 13.61 -5.06 26.48
N ASP A 130 14.56 -5.93 26.14
CA ASP A 130 15.28 -6.75 27.12
C ASP A 130 16.23 -5.90 27.98
N THR A 131 16.69 -4.76 27.45
CA THR A 131 17.66 -3.89 28.13
C THR A 131 17.00 -2.73 28.89
N ILE A 132 15.90 -2.16 28.36
CA ILE A 132 15.29 -0.93 28.85
C ILE A 132 13.94 -1.25 29.52
N PRO A 133 13.86 -1.25 30.86
CA PRO A 133 12.61 -1.53 31.57
C PRO A 133 11.51 -0.54 31.19
N GLY A 134 10.33 -1.06 30.82
CA GLY A 134 9.17 -0.23 30.47
C GLY A 134 9.34 0.59 29.19
N LEU A 135 10.19 0.13 28.25
CA LEU A 135 10.46 0.80 26.98
C LEU A 135 9.21 1.40 26.31
N LYS A 136 9.30 2.68 25.96
CA LYS A 136 8.30 3.43 25.19
C LYS A 136 8.93 4.01 23.94
N LEU A 137 8.48 3.60 22.76
CA LEU A 137 9.10 3.93 21.48
C LEU A 137 8.45 5.17 20.87
N ASN A 138 8.55 6.29 21.59
CA ASN A 138 8.09 7.59 21.12
C ASN A 138 9.08 8.69 21.52
N ARG A 139 9.04 9.82 20.81
CA ARG A 139 9.99 10.93 21.02
C ARG A 139 9.93 11.52 22.43
N ALA A 140 8.75 11.53 23.07
CA ALA A 140 8.57 12.07 24.42
C ALA A 140 9.26 11.21 25.49
N ALA A 141 9.39 9.90 25.26
CA ALA A 141 10.04 8.99 26.20
C ALA A 141 11.56 9.18 26.28
N MET A 142 12.19 9.75 25.26
CA MET A 142 13.65 9.90 25.15
C MET A 142 14.28 10.63 26.35
N SER A 143 13.58 11.60 26.95
CA SER A 143 14.09 12.36 28.10
C SER A 143 14.17 11.54 29.40
N GLY A 144 13.47 10.40 29.47
CA GLY A 144 13.49 9.50 30.63
C GLY A 144 14.40 8.29 30.45
N ILE A 145 15.13 8.20 29.34
CA ILE A 145 16.05 7.11 29.06
C ILE A 145 17.45 7.45 29.60
N ASP A 146 18.03 6.54 30.37
CA ASP A 146 19.40 6.67 30.86
C ASP A 146 20.40 6.81 29.72
N ALA A 147 21.46 7.59 29.93
CA ALA A 147 22.46 7.90 28.90
C ALA A 147 23.07 6.63 28.28
N ASP A 148 23.30 5.59 29.09
CA ASP A 148 23.87 4.30 28.67
C ASP A 148 22.95 3.53 27.71
N HIS A 149 21.66 3.83 27.70
CA HIS A 149 20.65 3.18 26.87
C HIS A 149 20.27 3.97 25.60
N LEU A 150 20.75 5.21 25.44
CA LEU A 150 20.35 6.09 24.33
C LEU A 150 20.66 5.49 22.94
N THR A 151 21.80 4.82 22.79
CA THR A 151 22.17 4.17 21.52
C THR A 151 21.23 3.02 21.17
N ILE A 152 20.85 2.20 22.17
CA ILE A 152 19.95 1.06 21.99
C ILE A 152 18.54 1.57 21.67
N PHE A 153 18.08 2.59 22.41
CA PHE A 153 16.83 3.28 22.15
C PHE A 153 16.79 3.85 20.72
N GLY A 154 17.84 4.56 20.31
CA GLY A 154 17.93 5.16 18.96
C GLY A 154 17.76 4.13 17.85
N LYS A 155 18.45 2.98 17.96
CA LYS A 155 18.32 1.88 16.99
C LYS A 155 16.92 1.29 16.96
N ALA A 156 16.28 1.07 18.11
CA ALA A 156 14.92 0.55 18.16
C ALA A 156 13.90 1.57 17.62
N PHE A 157 14.11 2.86 17.86
CA PHE A 157 13.27 3.92 17.34
C PHE A 157 13.37 4.04 15.81
N GLU A 158 14.58 3.98 15.25
CA GLU A 158 14.82 3.93 13.80
C GLU A 158 14.20 2.66 13.18
N ALA A 159 14.36 1.50 13.83
CA ALA A 159 13.73 0.25 13.41
C ALA A 159 12.21 0.36 13.30
N VAL A 160 11.53 1.02 14.26
CA VAL A 160 10.08 1.29 14.17
C VAL A 160 9.74 2.15 12.96
N GLN A 161 10.53 3.18 12.65
CA GLN A 161 10.30 4.03 11.48
C GLN A 161 10.43 3.25 10.18
N HIS A 162 11.45 2.38 10.06
CA HIS A 162 11.61 1.50 8.91
C HIS A 162 10.43 0.54 8.76
N LEU A 163 9.96 -0.05 9.85
CA LEU A 163 8.77 -0.91 9.85
C LEU A 163 7.50 -0.16 9.43
N ASP A 164 7.29 1.08 9.90
CA ASP A 164 6.15 1.92 9.47
C ASP A 164 6.19 2.22 7.96
N GLN A 165 7.38 2.50 7.41
CA GLN A 165 7.57 2.69 5.98
C GLN A 165 7.27 1.41 5.18
N ILE A 166 7.79 0.26 5.63
CA ILE A 166 7.53 -1.05 5.00
C ILE A 166 6.04 -1.37 5.03
N VAL A 167 5.36 -1.16 6.16
CA VAL A 167 3.90 -1.36 6.29
C VAL A 167 3.15 -0.46 5.31
N THR A 168 3.50 0.82 5.25
CA THR A 168 2.85 1.79 4.34
C THR A 168 3.03 1.37 2.88
N THR A 169 4.24 1.00 2.49
CA THR A 169 4.55 0.52 1.15
C THR A 169 3.82 -0.77 0.82
N TRP A 170 3.74 -1.72 1.76
CA TRP A 170 2.96 -2.94 1.62
C TRP A 170 1.49 -2.64 1.34
N GLN A 171 0.88 -1.70 2.08
CA GLN A 171 -0.53 -1.31 1.90
C GLN A 171 -0.78 -0.67 0.53
N PHE A 172 0.12 0.18 0.07
CA PHE A 172 0.01 0.77 -1.25
C PHE A 172 0.16 -0.27 -2.36
N LEU A 173 1.14 -1.18 -2.25
CA LEU A 173 1.30 -2.29 -3.18
C LEU A 173 0.05 -3.18 -3.20
N ALA A 174 -0.50 -3.52 -2.04
CA ALA A 174 -1.71 -4.32 -1.92
C ALA A 174 -2.91 -3.69 -2.64
N THR A 175 -3.10 -2.38 -2.46
CA THR A 175 -4.19 -1.59 -3.04
C THR A 175 -4.00 -1.40 -4.55
N ALA A 176 -2.80 -1.03 -4.98
CA ALA A 176 -2.43 -0.78 -6.37
C ALA A 176 -2.50 -2.06 -7.22
N ALA A 177 -1.95 -3.16 -6.71
CA ALA A 177 -1.96 -4.47 -7.38
C ALA A 177 -3.27 -5.22 -7.22
N ARG A 178 -4.19 -4.74 -6.37
CA ARG A 178 -5.47 -5.39 -6.01
C ARG A 178 -5.26 -6.82 -5.50
N VAL A 179 -4.23 -7.03 -4.68
CA VAL A 179 -3.91 -8.36 -4.13
C VAL A 179 -4.53 -8.60 -2.77
N ALA A 180 -4.86 -7.55 -2.01
CA ALA A 180 -5.59 -7.69 -0.74
C ALA A 180 -6.48 -6.47 -0.48
N SER A 181 -7.58 -6.68 0.23
CA SER A 181 -8.36 -5.58 0.81
C SER A 181 -7.75 -5.24 2.16
N VAL A 182 -7.22 -4.02 2.27
CA VAL A 182 -6.50 -3.59 3.47
C VAL A 182 -7.45 -2.85 4.41
N GLN A 183 -7.56 -3.32 5.65
CA GLN A 183 -8.25 -2.59 6.72
C GLN A 183 -7.23 -1.69 7.44
N PRO A 184 -7.29 -0.35 7.31
CA PRO A 184 -6.23 0.54 7.80
C PRO A 184 -5.93 0.39 9.30
N TYR A 185 -6.97 0.20 10.12
CA TYR A 185 -6.86 0.15 11.58
C TYR A 185 -6.23 -1.14 12.13
N THR A 186 -6.19 -2.22 11.34
CA THR A 186 -5.63 -3.51 11.76
C THR A 186 -4.44 -3.93 10.89
N ALA A 187 -4.16 -3.18 9.83
CA ALA A 187 -3.16 -3.51 8.83
C ALA A 187 -1.75 -3.70 9.42
N PRO A 188 -1.20 -2.83 10.29
CA PRO A 188 0.15 -3.03 10.83
C PRO A 188 0.30 -4.38 11.52
N ALA A 189 -0.72 -4.78 12.29
CA ALA A 189 -0.70 -6.05 13.00
C ALA A 189 -0.81 -7.26 12.05
N MET A 190 -1.68 -7.21 11.06
CA MET A 190 -1.79 -8.33 10.09
C MET A 190 -0.55 -8.43 9.20
N ILE A 191 0.08 -7.30 8.86
CA ILE A 191 1.28 -7.24 8.01
C ILE A 191 2.51 -7.73 8.78
N LEU A 192 2.66 -7.38 10.06
CA LEU A 192 3.89 -7.64 10.80
C LEU A 192 3.79 -8.73 11.87
N CYS A 193 2.61 -9.07 12.39
CA CYS A 193 2.52 -9.96 13.56
C CYS A 193 1.87 -11.31 13.19
N PRO A 194 2.64 -12.40 13.01
CA PRO A 194 2.10 -13.69 12.56
C PRO A 194 1.10 -14.30 13.53
N ASP A 195 1.31 -14.08 14.83
CA ASP A 195 0.54 -14.69 15.92
C ASP A 195 -0.47 -13.73 16.57
N ILE A 196 -0.79 -12.61 15.92
CA ILE A 196 -1.75 -11.66 16.49
C ILE A 196 -3.14 -12.32 16.60
N THR A 197 -3.77 -12.11 17.76
CA THR A 197 -5.14 -12.54 18.09
C THR A 197 -6.05 -11.33 18.27
N THR A 198 -7.37 -11.56 18.22
CA THR A 198 -8.36 -10.51 18.46
C THR A 198 -8.24 -9.91 19.86
N ALA A 199 -8.00 -10.75 20.88
CA ALA A 199 -7.82 -10.28 22.25
C ALA A 199 -6.57 -9.40 22.41
N ALA A 200 -5.47 -9.74 21.72
CA ALA A 200 -4.27 -8.90 21.74
C ALA A 200 -4.50 -7.55 21.04
N LEU A 201 -5.23 -7.53 19.92
CA LEU A 201 -5.62 -6.30 19.24
C LEU A 201 -6.49 -5.40 20.12
N ASP A 202 -7.49 -5.97 20.80
CA ASP A 202 -8.41 -5.23 21.66
C ASP A 202 -7.72 -4.65 22.91
N ALA A 203 -6.60 -5.25 23.34
CA ALA A 203 -5.80 -4.76 24.45
C ALA A 203 -4.89 -3.58 24.07
N LEU A 204 -4.67 -3.32 22.78
CA LEU A 204 -3.85 -2.21 22.30
C LEU A 204 -4.66 -0.92 22.27
N PRO A 205 -4.15 0.19 22.83
CA PRO A 205 -4.84 1.48 22.74
C PRO A 205 -4.88 2.00 21.30
N ASN A 206 -3.84 1.70 20.50
CA ASN A 206 -3.75 1.98 19.07
C ASN A 206 -2.92 0.89 18.39
N VAL A 207 -3.35 0.43 17.22
CA VAL A 207 -2.64 -0.59 16.43
C VAL A 207 -1.63 0.10 15.52
N THR A 208 -0.53 0.56 16.10
CA THR A 208 0.63 1.11 15.37
C THR A 208 1.83 0.17 15.49
N VAL A 209 2.84 0.33 14.66
CA VAL A 209 4.09 -0.46 14.79
C VAL A 209 4.72 -0.25 16.16
N ALA A 210 4.80 1.00 16.63
CA ALA A 210 5.28 1.32 17.97
C ALA A 210 4.45 0.62 19.07
N GLY A 211 3.11 0.66 18.96
CA GLY A 211 2.23 0.00 19.93
C GLY A 211 2.43 -1.52 19.97
N LEU A 212 2.60 -2.15 18.81
CA LEU A 212 2.88 -3.58 18.70
C LEU A 212 4.26 -3.94 19.27
N ALA A 213 5.26 -3.09 19.03
CA ALA A 213 6.61 -3.26 19.54
C ALA A 213 6.63 -3.18 21.07
N GLU A 214 6.01 -2.14 21.64
CA GLU A 214 5.87 -1.94 23.08
C GLU A 214 5.10 -3.06 23.77
N ALA A 215 4.11 -3.66 23.09
CA ALA A 215 3.35 -4.79 23.60
C ALA A 215 4.10 -6.13 23.52
N GLY A 216 5.33 -6.15 23.03
CA GLY A 216 6.17 -7.34 23.04
C GLY A 216 5.94 -8.28 21.85
N HIS A 217 5.19 -7.86 20.82
CA HIS A 217 4.98 -8.72 19.65
C HIS A 217 6.26 -8.92 18.85
N ARG A 218 6.37 -10.10 18.23
CA ARG A 218 7.40 -10.43 17.24
C ARG A 218 6.95 -9.95 15.86
N PHE A 219 7.91 -9.44 15.09
CA PHE A 219 7.68 -8.98 13.73
C PHE A 219 8.18 -9.97 12.68
N GLU A 220 7.31 -10.24 11.70
CA GLU A 220 7.54 -11.03 10.51
C GLU A 220 6.66 -10.51 9.38
N LEU A 221 7.30 -10.11 8.28
CA LEU A 221 6.61 -9.52 7.14
C LEU A 221 5.69 -10.56 6.47
N ALA A 222 4.41 -10.25 6.40
CA ALA A 222 3.42 -11.07 5.71
C ALA A 222 3.67 -11.09 4.20
N THR A 223 3.66 -12.29 3.61
CA THR A 223 3.30 -12.40 2.20
C THR A 223 1.82 -12.00 1.99
N VAL A 224 1.40 -11.88 0.73
CA VAL A 224 -0.02 -11.62 0.41
C VAL A 224 -0.93 -12.69 0.98
N ASP A 225 -0.54 -13.97 0.88
CA ASP A 225 -1.35 -15.08 1.36
C ASP A 225 -1.33 -15.18 2.88
N ASP A 226 -0.19 -14.88 3.53
CA ASP A 226 -0.13 -14.78 4.99
C ASP A 226 -1.09 -13.71 5.50
N TYR A 227 -1.10 -12.53 4.86
CA TYR A 227 -2.02 -11.45 5.25
C TYR A 227 -3.48 -11.89 5.16
N ARG A 228 -3.87 -12.52 4.05
CA ARG A 228 -5.25 -13.01 3.85
C ARG A 228 -5.61 -14.06 4.91
N ASN A 229 -4.70 -14.99 5.21
CA ASN A 229 -4.91 -16.02 6.22
C ASN A 229 -5.02 -15.42 7.63
N ARG A 230 -4.17 -14.45 7.97
CA ARG A 230 -4.22 -13.72 9.24
C ARG A 230 -5.53 -12.93 9.38
N ALA A 231 -5.96 -12.24 8.32
CA ALA A 231 -7.22 -11.51 8.30
C ALA A 231 -8.44 -12.44 8.48
N ALA A 232 -8.51 -13.53 7.71
CA ALA A 232 -9.59 -14.52 7.82
C ALA A 232 -9.64 -15.18 9.20
N ARG A 233 -8.48 -15.45 9.81
CA ARG A 233 -8.39 -15.97 11.18
C ARG A 233 -8.97 -14.99 12.20
N LEU A 234 -8.61 -13.70 12.12
CA LEU A 234 -9.12 -12.67 13.03
C LEU A 234 -10.64 -12.46 12.87
N ASP A 235 -11.14 -12.49 11.64
CA ASP A 235 -12.58 -12.38 11.40
C ASP A 235 -13.34 -13.59 11.98
N ALA A 236 -12.80 -14.82 11.81
CA ALA A 236 -13.37 -16.01 12.40
C ALA A 236 -13.34 -15.98 13.95
N GLU A 237 -12.27 -15.47 14.56
CA GLU A 237 -12.19 -15.28 16.01
C GLU A 237 -13.24 -14.27 16.51
N ARG A 238 -13.44 -13.16 15.81
CA ARG A 238 -14.46 -12.15 16.11
C ARG A 238 -15.86 -12.73 16.06
N ASP A 239 -16.17 -13.50 15.01
CA ASP A 239 -17.46 -14.16 14.87
C ASP A 239 -17.74 -15.13 16.03
N GLN A 240 -16.73 -15.91 16.43
CA GLN A 240 -16.85 -16.81 17.59
C GLN A 240 -17.03 -16.07 18.92
N ILE A 241 -16.38 -14.92 19.09
CA ILE A 241 -16.55 -14.07 20.27
C ILE A 241 -17.97 -13.50 20.30
N ASP A 242 -18.46 -13.00 19.18
CA ASP A 242 -19.79 -12.41 19.08
C ASP A 242 -20.90 -13.45 19.23
N GLN A 243 -20.73 -14.66 18.70
CA GLN A 243 -21.64 -15.78 18.93
C GLN A 243 -21.70 -16.13 20.42
N ARG A 244 -20.55 -16.31 21.08
CA ARG A 244 -20.50 -16.58 22.53
C ARG A 244 -21.16 -15.46 23.35
N LYS A 245 -20.97 -14.20 22.97
CA LYS A 245 -21.64 -13.06 23.61
C LYS A 245 -23.17 -13.10 23.42
N ARG A 246 -23.66 -13.51 22.26
CA ARG A 246 -25.11 -13.65 21.99
C ARG A 246 -25.71 -14.79 22.82
N GLU A 247 -25.08 -15.96 22.81
CA GLU A 247 -25.51 -17.13 23.60
C GLU A 247 -25.53 -16.81 25.10
N ALA A 248 -24.51 -16.11 25.62
CA ALA A 248 -24.48 -15.68 27.02
C ALA A 248 -25.62 -14.70 27.36
N ARG A 249 -25.96 -13.77 26.46
CA ARG A 249 -27.07 -12.83 26.63
C ARG A 249 -28.42 -13.54 26.61
N GLU A 250 -28.60 -14.50 25.70
CA GLU A 250 -29.82 -15.31 25.64
C GLU A 250 -29.98 -16.19 26.88
N SER A 251 -28.91 -16.89 27.31
CA SER A 251 -28.91 -17.68 28.55
C SER A 251 -29.25 -16.83 29.77
N ASN A 252 -28.68 -15.63 29.89
CA ASN A 252 -29.00 -14.70 30.98
C ASN A 252 -30.45 -14.21 30.92
N ARG A 253 -31.00 -14.00 29.71
CA ARG A 253 -32.41 -13.62 29.53
C ARG A 253 -33.36 -14.75 29.95
N TYR A 254 -33.06 -16.00 29.58
CA TYR A 254 -33.86 -17.16 30.01
C TYR A 254 -33.77 -17.38 31.52
N ALA A 255 -32.57 -17.22 32.11
CA ALA A 255 -32.39 -17.28 33.55
C ALA A 255 -33.23 -16.20 34.26
N ALA A 256 -33.14 -14.94 33.83
CA ALA A 256 -33.91 -13.83 34.42
C ALA A 256 -35.44 -14.06 34.33
N ALA A 257 -35.92 -14.60 33.20
CA ALA A 257 -37.33 -14.96 33.04
C ALA A 257 -37.75 -16.11 33.98
N SER A 258 -36.87 -17.10 34.23
CA SER A 258 -37.15 -18.23 35.11
C SER A 258 -37.17 -17.88 36.60
N TYR A 259 -36.49 -16.79 37.01
CA TYR A 259 -36.47 -16.31 38.40
C TYR A 259 -37.59 -15.30 38.74
N GLY A 260 -38.52 -15.01 37.81
CA GLY A 260 -39.65 -14.12 38.09
C GLY A 260 -39.27 -12.67 38.39
N LEU A 261 -38.11 -12.21 37.92
CA LEU A 261 -37.60 -10.84 38.07
C LEU A 261 -38.07 -9.89 36.94
N VAL A 262 -39.35 -9.96 36.57
CA VAL A 262 -40.00 -8.96 35.70
C VAL A 262 -40.94 -8.10 36.52
#